data_AF-A0A8I0JPN3-F1
#
_entry.id   AF-A0A8I0JPN3-F1
#
_cell.length_a   1.000
_cell.length_b   1.000
_cell.length_c   1.000
_cell.angle_alpha   90.00
_cell.angle_beta   90.00
_cell.angle_gamma   90.00
#
_symmetry.space_group_name_H-M   'P 1'
#
loop_
_entity.id
_entity.type
_entity.pdbx_description
1 polymer ?
#
loop_
_entity_poly.entity_id
_entity_poly.type
_entity_poly.pdbx_seq_one_letter_code
_entity_poly.pdbx_strand_id
1 'polypeptide(L)'
;MPKEAVFTMKLEAELREDFMAEAAGEDRPASQVMRELMRDYIEQRRKAREYDGYLQRKVEEGRASMRAGLGRSNEEVEAEFAARRRQVAADRA
;
A
#
# COMPACT_ATOMS: atom_id res chain seq x y z
N MET A 1 24.96 4.15 -21.24
CA MET A 1 23.76 4.99 -21.12
C MET A 1 22.55 4.13 -21.47
N PRO A 2 21.61 3.87 -20.55
CA PRO A 2 20.38 3.18 -20.93
C PRO A 2 19.66 4.03 -21.98
N LYS A 3 19.22 3.42 -23.08
CA LYS A 3 18.49 4.12 -24.14
C LYS A 3 17.19 4.66 -23.56
N GLU A 4 16.92 5.95 -23.77
CA GLU A 4 15.61 6.53 -23.49
C GLU A 4 14.57 5.79 -24.34
N ALA A 5 13.57 5.21 -23.68
CA ALA A 5 12.43 4.58 -24.33
C ALA A 5 11.34 5.64 -24.53
N VAL A 6 10.94 5.86 -25.79
CA VAL A 6 9.82 6.75 -26.12
C VAL A 6 8.51 5.97 -25.97
N PHE A 7 7.60 6.51 -25.16
CA PHE A 7 6.26 5.97 -25.00
C PHE A 7 5.26 6.84 -25.76
N THR A 8 4.62 6.28 -26.78
CA THR A 8 3.56 6.94 -27.55
C THR A 8 2.23 6.26 -27.26
N MET A 9 1.23 7.04 -26.86
CA MET A 9 -0.15 6.57 -26.66
C MET A 9 -1.14 7.50 -27.34
N LYS A 10 -2.33 6.97 -27.61
CA LYS A 10 -3.47 7.76 -28.07
C LYS A 10 -4.24 8.28 -26.85
N LEU A 11 -4.55 9.57 -26.85
CA LEU A 11 -5.42 10.21 -25.88
C LEU A 11 -6.54 10.92 -26.63
N GLU A 12 -7.69 11.05 -25.99
CA GLU A 12 -8.74 11.97 -26.41
C GLU A 12 -8.17 13.40 -26.41
N ALA A 13 -8.58 14.20 -27.40
CA ALA A 13 -8.02 15.54 -27.60
C ALA A 13 -8.26 16.44 -26.38
N GLU A 14 -9.48 16.44 -25.86
CA GLU A 14 -9.88 17.21 -24.68
C GLU A 14 -9.05 16.81 -23.45
N LEU A 15 -8.93 15.50 -23.17
CA LEU A 15 -8.11 15.02 -22.05
C LEU A 15 -6.64 15.42 -22.16
N ARG A 16 -6.08 15.43 -23.38
CA ARG A 16 -4.71 15.89 -23.61
C ARG A 16 -4.58 17.39 -23.30
N GLU A 17 -5.53 18.20 -23.76
CA GLU A 17 -5.50 19.65 -23.57
C GLU A 17 -5.60 20.01 -22.08
N ASP A 18 -6.57 19.41 -21.37
CA ASP A 18 -6.75 19.61 -19.93
C ASP A 18 -5.50 19.22 -19.15
N PHE A 19 -4.95 18.03 -19.42
CA PHE A 19 -3.74 17.56 -18.75
C PHE A 19 -2.53 18.48 -18.99
N MET A 20 -2.38 19.00 -20.20
CA MET A 20 -1.31 19.94 -20.52
C MET A 20 -1.50 21.29 -19.83
N ALA A 21 -2.75 21.78 -19.73
CA ALA A 21 -3.08 23.02 -19.06
C ALA A 21 -2.79 22.95 -17.55
N GLU A 22 -3.22 21.88 -16.89
CA GLU A 22 -2.97 21.66 -15.46
C GLU A 22 -1.48 21.49 -15.16
N ALA A 23 -0.76 20.68 -15.95
CA ALA A 23 0.68 20.52 -15.77
C ALA A 23 1.44 21.85 -15.96
N ALA A 24 1.02 22.67 -16.93
CA ALA A 24 1.58 24.01 -17.13
C ALA A 24 1.24 24.96 -15.98
N GLY A 25 0.02 24.88 -15.42
CA GLY A 25 -0.39 25.65 -14.24
C GLY A 25 0.44 25.34 -12.99
N GLU A 26 0.99 24.13 -12.90
CA GLU A 26 1.95 23.72 -11.86
C GLU A 26 3.42 24.02 -12.21
N ASP A 27 3.72 24.64 -13.36
CA ASP A 27 5.08 24.82 -13.91
C ASP A 27 5.84 23.50 -14.09
N ARG A 28 5.12 22.40 -14.35
CA ARG A 28 5.69 21.05 -14.45
C ARG A 28 5.59 20.52 -15.88
N PRO A 29 6.65 19.86 -16.39
CA PRO A 29 6.55 19.16 -17.66
C PRO A 29 5.54 18.00 -17.56
N ALA A 30 4.57 17.94 -18.49
CA ALA A 30 3.58 16.86 -18.53
C ALA A 30 4.22 15.45 -18.57
N SER A 31 5.38 15.33 -19.23
CA SER A 31 6.15 14.07 -19.26
C SER A 31 6.68 13.65 -17.88
N GLN A 32 6.98 14.60 -17.01
CA GLN A 32 7.38 14.33 -15.63
C GLN A 32 6.20 13.79 -14.83
N VAL A 33 5.05 14.47 -14.89
CA VAL A 33 3.81 14.04 -14.23
C VAL A 33 3.44 12.62 -14.67
N MET A 34 3.50 12.33 -15.97
CA MET A 34 3.24 10.98 -16.49
C MET A 34 4.21 9.92 -15.93
N ARG A 35 5.51 10.24 -15.80
CA ARG A 35 6.48 9.30 -15.23
C ARG A 35 6.20 9.01 -13.76
N GLU A 36 5.78 9.99 -12.99
CA GLU A 36 5.39 9.83 -11.58
C GLU A 36 4.14 8.97 -11.47
N LEU A 37 3.08 9.27 -12.23
CA LEU A 37 1.86 8.47 -12.27
C LEU A 37 2.12 7.00 -12.64
N MET A 38 3.03 6.76 -13.61
CA MET A 38 3.42 5.40 -13.98
C MET A 38 4.15 4.67 -12.84
N ARG A 39 5.05 5.36 -12.11
CA ARG A 39 5.76 4.77 -10.96
C ARG A 39 4.78 4.43 -9.85
N ASP A 40 3.90 5.37 -9.51
CA ASP A 40 2.90 5.18 -8.47
C ASP A 40 1.95 4.02 -8.80
N TYR A 41 1.51 3.92 -10.05
CA TYR A 41 0.69 2.79 -10.50
C TYR A 41 1.43 1.45 -10.32
N ILE A 42 2.69 1.37 -10.71
CA ILE A 42 3.49 0.14 -10.56
C ILE A 42 3.66 -0.21 -9.08
N GLU A 43 3.98 0.77 -8.23
CA GLU A 43 4.13 0.55 -6.79
C GLU A 43 2.84 0.08 -6.14
N GLN A 44 1.71 0.74 -6.42
CA GLN A 44 0.41 0.34 -5.92
C GLN A 44 0.06 -1.10 -6.34
N ARG A 45 0.33 -1.47 -7.60
CA ARG A 45 0.10 -2.83 -8.09
C ARG A 45 1.04 -3.86 -7.47
N ARG A 46 2.29 -3.50 -7.16
CA ARG A 46 3.21 -4.39 -6.41
C ARG A 46 2.73 -4.60 -4.99
N LYS A 47 2.41 -3.52 -4.27
CA LYS A 47 1.89 -3.57 -2.90
C LYS A 47 0.61 -4.42 -2.82
N ALA A 48 -0.31 -4.27 -3.77
CA ALA A 48 -1.52 -5.09 -3.81
C ALA A 48 -1.20 -6.60 -3.92
N ARG A 49 -0.32 -6.99 -4.86
CA ARG A 49 0.07 -8.40 -5.03
C ARG A 49 0.83 -8.95 -3.81
N GLU A 50 1.71 -8.15 -3.23
CA GLU A 50 2.45 -8.52 -2.02
C GLU A 50 1.50 -8.67 -0.82
N TYR A 51 0.53 -7.76 -0.69
CA TYR A 51 -0.50 -7.82 0.33
C TYR A 51 -1.35 -9.08 0.20
N ASP A 52 -1.77 -9.45 -1.01
CA ASP A 52 -2.52 -10.68 -1.26
C ASP A 52 -1.72 -11.92 -0.81
N GLY A 53 -0.43 -11.99 -1.18
CA GLY A 53 0.45 -13.08 -0.76
C GLY A 53 0.75 -13.10 0.74
N TYR A 54 0.84 -11.93 1.39
CA TYR A 54 0.93 -11.82 2.85
C TYR A 54 -0.35 -12.30 3.53
N LEU A 55 -1.52 -11.84 3.05
CA LEU A 55 -2.81 -12.16 3.63
C LEU A 55 -3.10 -13.66 3.54
N GLN A 56 -2.82 -14.27 2.38
CA GLN A 56 -2.98 -15.71 2.20
C GLN A 56 -2.14 -16.49 3.22
N ARG A 57 -0.84 -16.20 3.33
CA ARG A 57 0.05 -16.87 4.29
C ARG A 57 -0.42 -16.70 5.72
N LYS A 58 -0.77 -15.48 6.12
CA LYS A 58 -1.27 -15.18 7.47
C LYS A 58 -2.52 -15.98 7.82
N VAL A 59 -3.46 -16.10 6.88
CA VAL A 59 -4.70 -16.87 7.08
C VAL A 59 -4.40 -18.36 7.18
N GLU A 60 -3.51 -18.88 6.33
CA GLU A 60 -3.11 -20.30 6.35
C GLU A 60 -2.40 -20.66 7.68
N GLU A 61 -1.48 -19.81 8.14
CA GLU A 61 -0.80 -19.95 9.44
C GLU A 61 -1.80 -19.90 10.61
N GLY A 62 -2.73 -18.94 10.60
CA GLY A 62 -3.77 -18.85 11.63
C GLY A 62 -4.67 -20.08 11.67
N ARG A 63 -5.10 -20.58 10.50
CA ARG A 63 -5.87 -21.82 10.39
C ARG A 63 -5.09 -23.04 10.88
N ALA A 64 -3.80 -23.12 10.58
CA ALA A 64 -2.94 -24.20 11.04
C ALA A 64 -2.76 -24.16 12.56
N SER A 65 -2.53 -22.98 13.14
CA SER A 65 -2.43 -22.75 14.58
C SER A 65 -3.70 -23.21 15.32
N MET A 66 -4.88 -22.82 14.82
CA MET A 66 -6.16 -23.25 15.38
C MET A 66 -6.34 -24.76 15.33
N ARG A 67 -6.03 -25.40 14.19
CA ARG A 67 -6.09 -26.87 14.07
C ARG A 67 -5.10 -27.58 15.00
N ALA A 68 -3.95 -26.96 15.29
CA ALA A 68 -2.96 -27.46 16.22
C ALA A 68 -3.29 -27.16 17.69
N GLY A 69 -4.41 -26.49 18.00
CA GLY A 69 -4.79 -26.13 19.36
C GLY A 69 -3.94 -25.03 19.98
N LEU A 70 -3.20 -24.25 19.19
CA LEU A 70 -2.32 -23.17 19.65
C LEU A 70 -3.05 -21.82 19.83
N GLY A 71 -4.38 -21.83 19.87
CA GLY A 71 -5.22 -20.66 20.13
C GLY A 71 -5.27 -20.30 21.62
N ARG A 72 -5.72 -19.07 21.92
CA ARG A 72 -5.98 -18.59 23.29
C ARG A 72 -7.45 -18.21 23.45
N SER A 73 -7.96 -18.25 24.68
CA SER A 73 -9.32 -17.80 24.96
C SER A 73 -9.42 -16.29 24.85
N ASN A 74 -10.64 -15.79 24.63
CA ASN A 74 -10.89 -14.35 24.62
C ASN A 74 -10.58 -13.72 25.98
N GLU A 75 -10.91 -14.40 27.09
CA GLU A 75 -10.62 -13.89 28.43
C GLU A 75 -9.12 -13.75 28.68
N GLU A 76 -8.31 -14.72 28.25
CA GLU A 76 -6.85 -14.69 28.39
C GLU A 76 -6.24 -13.51 27.62
N VAL A 77 -6.71 -13.28 26.39
CA VAL A 77 -6.27 -12.16 25.56
C VAL A 77 -6.63 -10.82 26.21
N GLU A 78 -7.87 -10.64 26.66
CA GLU A 78 -8.31 -9.39 27.30
C GLU A 78 -7.52 -9.09 28.58
N ALA A 79 -7.26 -10.11 29.41
CA ALA A 79 -6.47 -9.94 30.62
C ALA A 79 -5.03 -9.49 30.31
N GLU A 80 -4.39 -10.11 29.32
CA GLU A 80 -3.03 -9.76 28.86
C GLU A 80 -2.97 -8.32 28.34
N PHE A 81 -3.88 -7.94 27.46
CA PHE A 81 -3.88 -6.59 26.87
C PHE A 81 -4.28 -5.52 27.89
N ALA A 82 -5.16 -5.82 28.85
CA ALA A 82 -5.45 -4.92 29.96
C ALA A 82 -4.19 -4.64 30.82
N ALA A 83 -3.39 -5.67 31.09
CA ALA A 83 -2.12 -5.51 31.81
C ALA A 83 -1.12 -4.65 31.01
N ARG A 84 -0.96 -4.91 29.71
CA ARG A 84 -0.08 -4.12 28.83
C ARG A 84 -0.49 -2.63 28.78
N ARG A 85 -1.79 -2.35 28.70
CA ARG A 85 -2.31 -0.96 28.70
C ARG A 85 -2.01 -0.24 30.02
N ARG A 86 -2.16 -0.92 31.16
CA ARG A 86 -1.80 -0.36 32.48
C ARG A 86 -0.31 -0.04 32.57
N GLN A 87 0.55 -0.92 32.05
CA GLN A 87 2.00 -0.68 32.03
C GLN A 87 2.35 0.57 31.22
N VAL A 88 1.85 0.69 29.99
CA VAL A 88 2.11 1.86 29.14
C VAL A 88 1.57 3.15 29.75
N ALA A 89 0.45 3.09 30.47
CA ALA A 89 -0.10 4.25 31.18
C ALA A 89 0.78 4.65 32.39
N ALA A 90 1.32 3.67 33.12
CA ALA A 90 2.23 3.91 34.24
C ALA A 90 3.59 4.46 33.77
N ASP A 91 4.12 3.99 32.64
CA ASP A 91 5.40 4.44 32.09
C ASP A 91 5.36 5.88 31.54
N ARG A 92 4.15 6.43 31.34
CA ARG A 92 3.92 7.79 30.83
C ARG A 92 3.60 8.81 31.93
N ALA A 93 3.42 8.37 33.16
CA ALA A 93 3.12 9.20 34.33
C ALA A 93 4.41 9.55 35.08
#